data_AF-A0A5J4PT90-F1
#
_entry.id   AF-A0A5J4PT90-F1
#
_cell.length_a   1.000
_cell.length_b   1.000
_cell.length_c   1.000
_cell.angle_alpha   90.00
_cell.angle_beta   90.00
_cell.angle_gamma   90.00
#
_symmetry.space_group_name_H-M   'P 1'
#
loop_
_entity.id
_entity.type
_entity.pdbx_description
1 polymer ?
#
loop_
_entity_poly.entity_id
_entity_poly.type
_entity_poly.pdbx_seq_one_letter_code
_entity_poly.pdbx_strand_id
1 'polypeptide(L)'
;AKPGTYDDTDPIGVLDVTISSNLILNEILGIKDLRSDKRIDFVGGIRGLDELSKRVDSGEMVAALALYPVSMKQLMDIADTGNIMPPKTTWFEPKLRSGLVIHKLD
;
A
#
# COMPACT_ATOMS: atom_id res chain seq x y z
N ALA A 1 -7.77 8.31 11.51
CA ALA A 1 -8.02 9.62 10.85
C ALA A 1 -9.13 10.37 11.60
N LYS A 2 -9.56 11.56 11.15
CA LYS A 2 -10.68 12.27 11.80
C LYS A 2 -11.98 11.47 11.61
N PRO A 3 -12.92 11.49 12.58
CA PRO A 3 -14.23 10.85 12.38
C PRO A 3 -14.92 11.35 11.12
N GLY A 4 -15.52 10.45 10.35
CA GLY A 4 -16.26 10.77 9.11
C GLY A 4 -15.39 11.00 7.87
N THR A 5 -14.07 10.80 7.92
CA THR A 5 -13.20 10.93 6.73
C THR A 5 -12.97 9.61 5.99
N TYR A 6 -13.48 8.50 6.50
CA TYR A 6 -13.46 7.17 5.90
C TYR A 6 -14.62 6.36 6.49
N ASP A 7 -15.00 5.27 5.82
CA ASP A 7 -16.09 4.39 6.22
C ASP A 7 -15.51 3.18 6.98
N ASP A 8 -15.83 3.03 8.26
CA ASP A 8 -15.39 1.89 9.08
C ASP A 8 -15.95 0.54 8.60
N THR A 9 -16.99 0.56 7.77
CA THR A 9 -17.60 -0.66 7.19
C THR A 9 -16.98 -1.07 5.86
N ASP A 10 -16.16 -0.20 5.25
CA ASP A 10 -15.42 -0.51 4.02
C ASP A 10 -14.07 -1.16 4.37
N PRO A 11 -13.89 -2.48 4.15
CA PRO A 11 -12.67 -3.18 4.52
C PRO A 11 -11.42 -2.67 3.78
N ILE A 12 -11.58 -1.99 2.64
CA ILE A 12 -10.50 -1.34 1.90
C ILE A 12 -10.36 0.13 2.30
N GLY A 13 -11.49 0.82 2.48
CA GLY A 13 -11.57 2.24 2.84
C GLY A 13 -10.92 2.57 4.17
N VAL A 14 -10.86 1.60 5.10
CA VAL A 14 -10.19 1.74 6.40
C VAL A 14 -8.66 1.62 6.35
N LEU A 15 -8.08 1.13 5.25
CA LEU A 15 -6.63 0.92 5.20
C LEU A 15 -5.90 2.27 5.17
N ASP A 16 -4.84 2.42 5.97
CA ASP A 16 -4.02 3.64 6.03
C ASP A 16 -3.58 4.11 4.63
N VAL A 17 -3.20 3.17 3.78
CA VAL A 17 -2.79 3.43 2.39
C VAL A 17 -3.93 3.97 1.51
N THR A 18 -5.15 3.45 1.69
CA THR A 18 -6.34 3.95 0.98
C THR A 18 -6.67 5.35 1.45
N ILE A 19 -6.69 5.56 2.77
CA ILE A 19 -6.97 6.86 3.38
C ILE A 19 -5.93 7.89 2.96
N SER A 20 -4.63 7.58 3.04
CA SER A 20 -3.57 8.51 2.66
C SER A 20 -3.57 8.78 1.15
N SER A 21 -3.82 7.76 0.33
CA SER A 21 -3.90 7.93 -1.13
C SER A 21 -5.05 8.85 -1.51
N ASN A 22 -6.22 8.67 -0.91
CA ASN A 22 -7.39 9.48 -1.22
C ASN A 22 -7.25 10.90 -0.66
N LEU A 23 -7.05 11.03 0.64
CA LEU A 23 -7.13 12.33 1.30
C LEU A 23 -5.88 13.20 1.09
N ILE A 24 -4.70 12.60 0.95
CA ILE A 24 -3.45 13.35 0.82
C ILE A 24 -3.00 13.38 -0.64
N LEU A 25 -2.77 12.21 -1.23
CA LEU A 25 -2.18 12.15 -2.57
C LEU A 25 -3.14 12.68 -3.63
N ASN A 26 -4.40 12.26 -3.61
CA ASN A 26 -5.39 12.71 -4.57
C ASN A 26 -5.94 14.11 -4.22
N GLU A 27 -6.63 14.28 -3.09
CA GLU A 27 -7.36 15.53 -2.78
C GLU A 27 -6.43 16.74 -2.56
N ILE A 28 -5.27 16.57 -1.93
CA ILE A 28 -4.35 17.69 -1.63
C ILE A 28 -3.29 17.86 -2.71
N LEU A 29 -2.66 16.77 -3.16
CA LEU A 29 -1.52 16.83 -4.09
C LEU A 29 -1.89 16.61 -5.57
N GLY A 30 -3.13 16.22 -5.86
CA GLY A 30 -3.62 15.96 -7.21
C GLY A 30 -3.00 14.74 -7.90
N ILE A 31 -2.41 13.83 -7.15
CA ILE A 31 -1.84 12.56 -7.63
C ILE A 31 -2.97 11.52 -7.69
N LYS A 32 -3.53 11.32 -8.89
CA LYS A 32 -4.70 10.45 -9.08
C LYS A 32 -4.35 8.99 -9.36
N ASP A 33 -3.31 8.76 -10.15
CA ASP A 33 -2.86 7.42 -10.52
C ASP A 33 -1.43 7.19 -10.04
N LEU A 34 -1.31 6.39 -8.99
CA LEU A 34 -0.04 6.02 -8.37
C LEU A 34 0.86 5.15 -9.28
N ARG A 35 0.32 4.61 -10.38
CA ARG A 35 1.08 3.77 -11.32
C ARG A 35 1.79 4.58 -12.40
N SER A 36 1.29 5.77 -12.71
CA SER A 36 1.74 6.56 -13.86
C SER A 36 2.23 7.96 -13.48
N ASP A 37 1.83 8.51 -12.33
CA ASP A 37 2.31 9.82 -11.88
C ASP A 37 3.80 9.74 -11.54
N LYS A 38 4.60 10.58 -12.17
CA LYS A 38 6.07 10.62 -11.99
C LYS A 38 6.50 11.28 -10.68
N ARG A 39 5.57 11.92 -9.96
CA ARG A 39 5.85 12.61 -8.68
C ARG A 39 5.82 11.67 -7.47
N ILE A 40 5.50 10.39 -7.68
CA ILE A 40 5.49 9.39 -6.61
C ILE A 40 6.44 8.24 -6.93
N ASP A 41 7.14 7.77 -5.91
CA ASP A 41 7.94 6.55 -5.98
C ASP A 41 7.77 5.73 -4.70
N PHE A 42 8.10 4.44 -4.78
CA PHE A 42 7.87 3.47 -3.72
C PHE A 42 9.18 2.83 -3.29
N VAL A 43 9.47 2.92 -1.99
CA VAL A 43 10.57 2.20 -1.37
C VAL A 43 10.11 0.79 -0.99
N GLY A 44 10.81 -0.22 -1.50
CA GLY A 44 10.54 -1.61 -1.15
C GLY A 44 10.86 -1.91 0.32
N GLY A 45 10.07 -2.80 0.94
CA GLY A 45 10.12 -3.06 2.38
C GLY A 45 11.50 -3.42 2.95
N ILE A 46 12.36 -4.08 2.15
CA ILE A 46 13.73 -4.47 2.56
C ILE A 46 14.64 -3.28 2.85
N ARG A 47 14.38 -2.11 2.25
CA ARG A 47 15.17 -0.90 2.49
C ARG A 47 14.67 -0.12 3.72
N GLY A 48 13.39 -0.28 4.07
CA GLY A 48 12.81 0.29 5.28
C GLY A 48 12.79 1.83 5.32
N LEU A 49 12.72 2.35 6.55
CA LEU A 49 12.61 3.79 6.84
C LEU A 49 13.88 4.58 6.50
N ASP A 50 15.05 3.96 6.58
CA ASP A 50 16.34 4.64 6.34
C ASP A 50 16.44 5.16 4.91
N GLU A 51 15.98 4.37 3.94
CA GLU A 51 15.94 4.80 2.54
C GLU A 51 14.89 5.90 2.30
N LEU A 52 13.75 5.86 3.00
CA LEU A 52 12.77 6.95 2.93
C LEU A 52 13.36 8.26 3.45
N SER A 53 14.04 8.23 4.61
CA SER A 53 14.73 9.41 5.17
C SER A 53 15.77 9.92 4.19
N LYS A 54 16.64 9.04 3.71
CA LYS A 54 17.72 9.39 2.79
C LYS A 54 17.24 10.13 1.54
N ARG A 55 16.11 9.71 0.95
CA ARG A 55 15.55 10.35 -0.27
C ARG A 55 14.94 11.72 0.01
N VAL A 56 14.40 11.94 1.21
CA VAL A 56 13.91 13.26 1.62
C VAL A 56 15.09 14.17 1.95
N ASP A 57 16.05 13.68 2.73
CA ASP A 57 17.22 14.43 3.18
C ASP A 57 18.14 14.83 2.02
N SER A 58 18.21 14.02 0.96
CA SER A 58 18.97 14.33 -0.26
C SER A 58 18.30 15.35 -1.18
N GLY A 59 17.00 15.63 -0.96
CA GLY A 59 16.18 16.46 -1.86
C GLY A 59 15.69 15.76 -3.11
N GLU A 60 15.88 14.44 -3.24
CA GLU A 60 15.30 13.63 -4.33
C GLU A 60 13.76 13.65 -4.26
N MET A 61 13.22 13.57 -3.05
CA MET A 61 11.79 13.65 -2.76
C MET A 61 11.51 14.77 -1.77
N VAL A 62 10.34 15.39 -1.85
CA VAL A 62 9.94 16.49 -0.94
C VAL A 62 9.44 15.97 0.41
N ALA A 63 8.86 14.78 0.43
CA ALA A 63 8.34 14.14 1.64
C ALA A 63 8.24 12.61 1.44
N ALA A 64 8.12 11.89 2.55
CA ALA A 64 7.88 10.45 2.57
C ALA A 64 6.69 10.12 3.49
N LEU A 65 5.92 9.10 3.11
CA LEU A 65 4.88 8.51 3.96
C LEU A 65 5.31 7.10 4.36
N ALA A 66 5.37 6.87 5.67
CA ALA A 66 5.52 5.53 6.24
C ALA A 66 4.18 5.11 6.83
N LEU A 67 3.64 4.00 6.35
CA LEU A 67 2.30 3.52 6.70
C LEU A 67 2.41 2.24 7.52
N TYR A 68 1.44 2.02 8.40
CA TYR A 68 1.39 0.78 9.17
C TYR A 68 1.05 -0.39 8.23
N PRO A 69 1.73 -1.55 8.36
CA PRO A 69 1.46 -2.69 7.49
C PRO A 69 0.05 -3.20 7.71
N VAL A 70 -0.60 -3.63 6.62
CA VAL A 70 -1.90 -4.29 6.67
C VAL A 70 -1.76 -5.57 7.51
N SER A 71 -2.63 -5.73 8.52
CA SER A 71 -2.64 -6.92 9.36
C SER A 71 -3.15 -8.14 8.60
N MET A 72 -2.77 -9.34 9.06
CA MET A 72 -3.30 -10.60 8.50
C MET A 72 -4.83 -10.66 8.56
N LYS A 73 -5.44 -10.15 9.64
CA LYS A 73 -6.89 -10.11 9.77
C LYS A 73 -7.53 -9.23 8.68
N GLN A 74 -7.03 -8.01 8.49
CA GLN A 74 -7.52 -7.12 7.42
C GLN A 74 -7.37 -7.76 6.04
N LEU A 75 -6.26 -8.45 5.80
CA LEU A 75 -6.03 -9.15 4.54
C LEU A 75 -7.05 -10.28 4.31
N MET A 76 -7.35 -11.07 5.34
CA MET A 76 -8.38 -12.12 5.27
C MET A 76 -9.79 -11.52 5.11
N ASP A 77 -10.13 -10.49 5.88
CA ASP A 77 -11.42 -9.80 5.80
C ASP A 77 -11.67 -9.28 4.37
N ILE A 78 -10.65 -8.71 3.70
CA ILE A 78 -10.76 -8.24 2.31
C ILE A 78 -10.94 -9.42 1.34
N ALA A 79 -10.19 -10.50 1.50
CA ALA A 79 -10.29 -11.69 0.66
C ALA A 79 -11.69 -12.34 0.74
N ASP A 80 -12.26 -12.43 1.95
CA ASP A 80 -13.58 -13.03 2.20
C ASP A 80 -14.72 -12.21 1.56
N THR A 81 -14.49 -10.92 1.32
CA THR A 81 -15.46 -10.03 0.66
C THR A 81 -15.41 -10.09 -0.88
N GLY A 82 -14.50 -10.89 -1.46
CA GLY A 82 -14.30 -10.97 -2.91
C GLY A 82 -13.66 -9.73 -3.53
N ASN A 83 -13.16 -8.81 -2.70
CA ASN A 83 -12.51 -7.59 -3.13
C ASN A 83 -11.03 -7.82 -3.46
N ILE A 84 -10.44 -6.89 -4.21
CA ILE A 84 -9.03 -6.93 -4.61
C ILE A 84 -8.26 -5.88 -3.78
N MET A 85 -7.13 -6.30 -3.19
CA MET A 85 -6.22 -5.40 -2.50
C MET A 85 -5.80 -4.24 -3.41
N PRO A 86 -5.82 -2.98 -2.93
CA PRO A 86 -5.36 -1.86 -3.74
C PRO A 86 -3.89 -2.04 -4.14
N PRO A 87 -3.43 -1.46 -5.26
CA PRO A 87 -2.06 -1.65 -5.72
C PRO A 87 -1.04 -1.11 -4.71
N LYS A 88 0.10 -1.79 -4.58
CA LYS A 88 1.27 -1.36 -3.78
C LYS A 88 1.01 -1.20 -2.27
N THR A 89 -0.04 -1.86 -1.76
CA THR A 89 -0.46 -1.78 -0.35
C THR A 89 0.20 -2.81 0.57
N THR A 90 0.87 -3.82 0.01
CA THR A 90 1.51 -4.90 0.77
C THR A 90 2.84 -5.30 0.15
N TRP A 91 3.85 -5.52 1.00
CA TRP A 91 5.12 -6.15 0.63
C TRP A 91 5.20 -7.52 1.28
N PHE A 92 5.30 -8.58 0.48
CA PHE A 92 5.46 -9.95 0.97
C PHE A 92 6.92 -10.39 0.97
N GLU A 93 7.34 -11.02 2.06
CA GLU A 93 8.66 -11.65 2.18
C GLU A 93 8.54 -13.08 2.75
N PRO A 94 9.17 -14.09 2.11
CA PRO A 94 9.79 -14.02 0.79
C PRO A 94 8.74 -13.77 -0.30
N LYS A 95 9.13 -13.09 -1.40
CA LYS A 95 8.29 -13.08 -2.59
C LYS A 95 8.01 -14.53 -2.98
N LEU A 96 6.74 -14.84 -3.27
CA LEU A 96 6.34 -16.17 -3.73
C LEU A 96 7.28 -16.57 -4.88
N ARG A 97 8.05 -17.64 -4.68
CA ARG A 97 8.88 -18.21 -5.72
C ARG A 97 7.91 -18.80 -6.75
N SER A 98 7.70 -18.09 -7.85
CA SER A 98 6.89 -18.58 -8.96
C SER A 98 7.46 -19.92 -9.46
N GLY A 99 6.67 -20.99 -9.43
CA GLY A 99 7.12 -22.34 -9.85
C GLY A 99 6.39 -23.53 -9.23
N LEU A 100 5.37 -23.33 -8.36
CA LEU A 100 4.62 -24.45 -7.81
C LEU A 100 3.64 -25.01 -8.84
N VAL A 101 3.96 -26.17 -9.43
CA VAL A 101 3.04 -26.96 -10.26
C VAL A 101 2.39 -28.01 -9.38
N ILE A 102 1.05 -27.97 -9.25
CA ILE A 102 0.28 -29.03 -8.60
C ILE A 102 -0.28 -29.92 -9.70
N HIS A 103 0.30 -31.11 -9.85
CA HIS A 103 -0.25 -32.17 -10.69
C HIS A 103 -0.88 -33.21 -9.76
N LYS A 104 -2.21 -33.34 -9.79
CA LYS A 104 -2.87 -34.48 -9.15
C LYS A 104 -2.49 -35.71 -9.95
N LEU A 105 -1.87 -36.68 -9.28
CA LEU A 105 -1.78 -38.04 -9.80
C LEU A 105 -3.12 -38.70 -9.49
N ASP A 106 -3.75 -39.23 -10.54
CA ASP A 106 -4.91 -40.11 -10.40
C ASP A 106 -4.50 -41.44 -9.75
#